data_AF-A0A1Q5MQ07-F1
#
_entry.id   AF-A0A1Q5MQ07-F1
#
_cell.length_a   1.000
_cell.length_b   1.000
_cell.length_c   1.000
_cell.angle_alpha   90.00
_cell.angle_beta   90.00
_cell.angle_gamma   90.00
#
_symmetry.space_group_name_H-M   'P 1'
#
loop_
_entity.id
_entity.type
_entity.pdbx_description
1 polymer ?
#
loop_
_entity_poly.entity_id
_entity_poly.type
_entity_poly.pdbx_seq_one_letter_code
_entity_poly.pdbx_strand_id
1 'polypeptide(L)'
;MTYRTVKQFADAATPEELFTGQWQNRTSVLDDYKPYLDDRWNEGCTNAWKLWEEIVPLGYKGSYQRVRAYLHEKRTSPRPVTARPPSPRAVAGWILRRPETLTETEQLQLKAVRTHCSELDALTGHVRSFATMLTERQGEHVPDWLDAVRQDDLPSLHTLAAGIDRDRDAVIAGLTLPWSSGVVEGHVNRIKMLRRQMFGRAGFRLLRKRVLLA
;
A
#
# COMPACT_ATOMS: atom_id res chain seq x y z
N MET A 1 -34.06 31.28 -35.74
CA MET A 1 -32.78 31.32 -35.01
C MET A 1 -31.76 32.06 -35.87
N THR A 2 -30.94 32.93 -35.30
CA THR A 2 -29.96 33.74 -36.04
C THR A 2 -28.67 32.96 -36.28
N TYR A 3 -27.97 33.24 -37.39
CA TYR A 3 -26.70 32.60 -37.77
C TYR A 3 -25.65 32.63 -36.64
N ARG A 4 -25.59 33.72 -35.88
CA ARG A 4 -24.66 33.87 -34.74
C ARG A 4 -24.89 32.83 -33.64
N THR A 5 -26.15 32.51 -33.34
CA THR A 5 -26.49 31.52 -32.30
C THR A 5 -26.14 30.11 -32.76
N VAL A 6 -26.36 29.78 -34.04
CA VAL A 6 -25.96 28.49 -34.61
C VAL A 6 -24.44 28.32 -34.61
N LYS A 7 -23.71 29.38 -34.98
CA LYS A 7 -22.24 29.37 -34.94
C LYS A 7 -21.70 29.22 -33.51
N GLN A 8 -22.27 29.93 -32.55
CA GLN A 8 -21.89 29.81 -31.13
C GLN A 8 -22.08 28.38 -30.60
N PHE A 9 -23.18 27.71 -30.98
CA PHE A 9 -23.40 26.31 -30.60
C PHE A 9 -22.47 25.33 -31.31
N ALA A 10 -22.08 25.62 -32.56
CA ALA A 10 -21.16 24.77 -33.31
C ALA A 10 -19.69 24.92 -32.85
N ASP A 11 -19.31 26.11 -32.37
CA ASP A 11 -17.94 26.43 -31.97
C ASP A 11 -17.64 26.02 -30.50
N ALA A 12 -18.65 25.68 -29.69
CA ALA A 12 -18.46 25.28 -28.29
C ALA A 12 -17.98 23.83 -28.19
N ALA A 13 -16.82 23.61 -27.58
CA ALA A 13 -16.22 22.29 -27.39
C ALA A 13 -16.85 21.52 -26.22
N THR A 14 -17.44 22.25 -25.27
CA THR A 14 -18.09 21.71 -24.09
C THR A 14 -19.41 22.45 -23.81
N PRO A 15 -20.46 21.78 -23.30
CA PRO A 15 -21.73 22.42 -22.98
C PRO A 15 -21.59 23.63 -22.04
N GLU A 16 -20.54 23.64 -21.21
CA GLU A 16 -20.23 24.68 -20.25
C GLU A 16 -19.90 26.03 -20.90
N GLU A 17 -19.30 26.04 -22.08
CA GLU A 17 -18.95 27.26 -22.84
C GLU A 17 -20.18 28.02 -23.36
N LEU A 18 -21.33 27.35 -23.40
CA LEU A 18 -22.60 27.93 -23.83
C LEU A 18 -23.35 28.62 -22.70
N PHE A 19 -22.94 28.42 -21.45
CA PHE A 19 -23.57 29.06 -20.30
C PHE A 19 -23.13 30.52 -20.14
N THR A 20 -23.32 31.35 -21.16
CA THR A 20 -23.02 32.80 -21.12
C THR A 20 -24.24 33.57 -20.60
N GLY A 21 -24.57 33.38 -19.31
CA GLY A 21 -25.71 34.02 -18.67
C GLY A 21 -25.31 35.04 -17.60
N GLN A 22 -25.98 36.19 -17.55
CA GLN A 22 -25.93 37.22 -16.49
C GLN A 22 -26.20 36.70 -15.05
N TRP A 23 -26.47 35.41 -14.87
CA TRP A 23 -26.93 34.79 -13.64
C TRP A 23 -25.90 33.85 -12.98
N GLN A 24 -24.71 33.66 -13.56
CA GLN A 24 -23.71 32.74 -13.01
C GLN A 24 -22.85 33.30 -11.88
N ASN A 25 -22.76 34.64 -11.74
CA ASN A 25 -21.89 35.30 -10.75
C ASN A 25 -22.67 36.28 -9.87
N ARG A 26 -23.80 35.84 -9.30
CA ARG A 26 -24.44 36.61 -8.23
C ARG A 26 -23.73 36.33 -6.93
N THR A 27 -23.14 37.36 -6.33
CA THR A 27 -22.61 37.32 -4.98
C THR A 27 -23.69 36.80 -4.04
N SER A 28 -23.45 35.61 -3.50
CA SER A 28 -24.31 34.99 -2.51
C SER A 28 -23.97 35.55 -1.14
N VAL A 29 -24.96 35.65 -0.26
CA VAL A 29 -24.77 35.95 1.17
C VAL A 29 -23.80 34.95 1.84
N LEU A 30 -23.60 33.78 1.23
CA LEU A 30 -22.63 32.78 1.70
C LEU A 30 -21.17 33.15 1.35
N ASP A 31 -20.92 33.97 0.32
CA ASP A 31 -19.58 34.24 -0.20
C ASP A 31 -18.68 34.89 0.85
N ASP A 32 -19.23 35.78 1.67
CA ASP A 32 -18.53 36.44 2.78
C ASP A 32 -18.09 35.46 3.89
N TYR A 33 -18.77 34.32 4.01
CA TYR A 33 -18.51 33.29 5.02
C TYR A 33 -17.75 32.07 4.47
N LYS A 34 -17.50 32.01 3.15
CA LYS A 34 -16.72 30.94 2.52
C LYS A 34 -15.31 30.78 3.11
N PRO A 35 -14.54 31.86 3.38
CA PRO A 35 -13.22 31.73 3.99
C PRO A 35 -13.26 31.03 5.35
N TYR A 36 -14.20 31.42 6.23
CA TYR A 36 -14.38 30.79 7.53
C TYR A 36 -14.77 29.30 7.42
N LEU A 37 -15.68 28.98 6.50
CA LEU A 37 -16.09 27.59 6.26
C LEU A 37 -14.92 26.74 5.72
N ASP A 38 -14.03 27.33 4.94
CA ASP A 38 -12.86 26.65 4.36
C ASP A 38 -11.79 26.37 5.41
N ASP A 39 -11.51 27.32 6.29
CA ASP A 39 -10.57 27.13 7.40
C ASP A 39 -11.05 26.01 8.32
N ARG A 40 -12.32 26.03 8.73
CA ARG A 40 -12.91 24.98 9.58
C ARG A 40 -12.96 23.62 8.90
N TRP A 41 -13.18 23.60 7.58
CA TRP A 41 -13.12 22.37 6.79
C TRP A 41 -11.70 21.78 6.76
N ASN A 42 -10.68 22.63 6.62
CA ASN A 42 -9.27 22.22 6.64
C ASN A 42 -8.82 21.75 8.03
N GLU A 43 -9.40 22.29 9.10
CA GLU A 43 -9.24 21.81 10.48
C GLU A 43 -9.94 20.46 10.75
N GLY A 44 -10.66 19.90 9.77
CA GLY A 44 -11.31 18.60 9.85
C GLY A 44 -12.78 18.63 10.31
N CYS A 45 -13.38 19.81 10.49
CA CYS A 45 -14.81 19.92 10.79
C CYS A 45 -15.64 19.68 9.53
N THR A 46 -16.14 18.45 9.36
CA THR A 46 -16.94 18.08 8.19
C THR A 46 -18.45 18.20 8.39
N ASN A 47 -18.93 18.47 9.62
CA ASN A 47 -20.37 18.53 9.90
C ASN A 47 -20.99 19.86 9.42
N ALA A 48 -21.80 19.78 8.36
CA ALA A 48 -22.45 20.95 7.75
C ALA A 48 -23.43 21.66 8.68
N TRP A 49 -24.08 20.93 9.61
CA TRP A 49 -24.99 21.53 10.58
C TRP A 49 -24.23 22.39 11.59
N LYS A 50 -23.13 21.84 12.13
CA LYS A 50 -22.26 22.54 13.08
C LYS A 50 -21.66 23.81 12.46
N LEU A 51 -21.22 23.73 11.20
CA LEU A 51 -20.69 24.88 10.49
C LEU A 51 -21.75 25.96 10.22
N TRP A 52 -23.00 25.57 9.95
CA TRP A 52 -24.10 26.52 9.82
C TRP A 52 -24.44 27.19 11.16
N GLU A 53 -24.46 26.42 12.25
CA GLU A 53 -24.70 26.94 13.60
C GLU A 53 -23.58 27.90 14.05
N GLU A 54 -22.33 27.67 13.64
CA GLU A 54 -21.20 28.57 13.95
C GLU A 54 -21.28 29.92 13.20
N ILE A 55 -21.80 29.94 11.97
CA ILE A 55 -21.88 31.19 11.16
C ILE A 55 -23.15 32.02 11.42
N VAL A 56 -24.21 31.43 11.98
CA VAL A 56 -25.44 32.16 12.31
C VAL A 56 -25.19 33.29 13.33
N PRO A 57 -24.47 33.07 14.46
CA PRO A 57 -24.06 34.14 15.38
C PRO A 57 -23.13 35.18 14.75
N LEU A 58 -22.36 34.80 13.72
CA LEU A 58 -21.48 35.70 12.97
C LEU A 58 -22.25 36.63 12.01
N GLY A 59 -23.58 36.53 11.96
CA GLY A 59 -24.45 37.39 11.17
C GLY A 59 -25.00 36.75 9.90
N TYR A 60 -24.79 35.44 9.69
CA TYR A 60 -25.29 34.74 8.51
C TYR A 60 -26.83 34.64 8.51
N LYS A 61 -27.47 35.27 7.51
CA LYS A 61 -28.93 35.27 7.32
C LYS A 61 -29.41 34.29 6.25
N GLY A 62 -28.52 33.45 5.72
CA GLY A 62 -28.85 32.50 4.66
C GLY A 62 -29.37 31.15 5.18
N SER A 63 -29.83 30.30 4.26
CA SER A 63 -30.35 28.98 4.63
C SER A 63 -29.24 27.96 4.86
N TYR A 64 -29.53 26.98 5.72
CA TYR A 64 -28.71 25.78 5.90
C TYR A 64 -28.45 25.04 4.58
N GLN A 65 -29.44 24.98 3.69
CA GLN A 65 -29.30 24.29 2.41
C GLN A 65 -28.20 24.88 1.53
N ARG A 66 -27.92 26.18 1.60
CA ARG A 66 -26.81 26.81 0.86
C ARG A 66 -25.45 26.37 1.41
N VAL A 67 -25.28 26.34 2.73
CA VAL A 67 -24.07 25.82 3.38
C VAL A 67 -23.87 24.35 3.03
N ARG A 68 -24.95 23.55 3.10
CA ARG A 68 -24.93 22.14 2.74
C ARG A 68 -24.54 21.94 1.27
N ALA A 69 -25.07 22.74 0.35
CA ALA A 69 -24.74 22.65 -1.08
C ALA A 69 -23.26 23.00 -1.34
N TYR A 70 -22.75 24.06 -0.71
CA TYR A 70 -21.34 24.46 -0.81
C TYR A 70 -20.38 23.40 -0.27
N LEU A 71 -20.69 22.81 0.89
CA LEU A 71 -19.89 21.73 1.48
C LEU A 71 -20.10 20.39 0.77
N HIS A 72 -21.21 20.21 0.06
CA HIS A 72 -21.42 19.05 -0.79
C HIS A 72 -20.53 19.14 -2.02
N GLU A 73 -20.49 20.31 -2.66
CA GLU A 73 -19.59 20.58 -3.78
C GLU A 73 -18.15 20.24 -3.39
N LYS A 74 -17.63 20.71 -2.26
CA LYS A 74 -16.28 20.37 -1.76
C LYS A 74 -16.03 18.88 -1.47
N ARG A 75 -17.08 18.11 -1.16
CA ARG A 75 -16.97 16.65 -1.01
C ARG A 75 -16.89 15.94 -2.35
N THR A 76 -17.64 16.43 -3.32
CA THR A 76 -17.75 15.85 -4.66
C THR A 76 -16.73 16.41 -5.64
N SER A 77 -16.12 17.56 -5.33
CA SER A 77 -15.02 18.12 -6.11
C SER A 77 -13.91 17.08 -6.15
N PRO A 78 -13.41 16.73 -7.34
CA PRO A 78 -12.31 15.80 -7.45
C PRO A 78 -11.12 16.40 -6.70
N ARG A 79 -10.83 15.84 -5.52
CA ARG A 79 -9.54 16.08 -4.86
C ARG A 79 -8.46 15.71 -5.87
N PRO A 80 -7.30 16.40 -5.90
CA PRO A 80 -6.16 15.91 -6.65
C PRO A 80 -5.98 14.46 -6.25
N VAL A 81 -6.02 13.55 -7.22
CA VAL A 81 -5.85 12.12 -7.00
C VAL A 81 -4.40 11.94 -6.57
N THR A 82 -4.13 12.15 -5.28
CA THR A 82 -2.86 11.74 -4.69
C THR A 82 -2.88 10.22 -4.79
N ALA A 83 -2.04 9.68 -5.67
CA ALA A 83 -1.90 8.25 -5.84
C ALA A 83 -1.78 7.62 -4.46
N ARG A 84 -2.69 6.70 -4.13
CA ARG A 84 -2.71 6.06 -2.82
C ARG A 84 -1.33 5.45 -2.58
N PRO A 85 -0.68 5.71 -1.42
CA PRO A 85 0.60 5.09 -1.14
C PRO A 85 0.46 3.56 -1.18
N PRO A 86 1.51 2.85 -1.60
CA PRO A 86 1.47 1.40 -1.67
C PRO A 86 1.22 0.79 -0.30
N SER A 87 0.46 -0.30 -0.27
CA SER A 87 0.23 -1.02 1.00
C SER A 87 1.52 -1.66 1.52
N PRO A 88 1.69 -1.85 2.84
CA PRO A 88 2.85 -2.54 3.40
C PRO A 88 3.07 -3.93 2.79
N ARG A 89 1.98 -4.65 2.48
CA ARG A 89 2.02 -5.96 1.82
C ARG A 89 2.56 -5.88 0.39
N ALA A 90 2.22 -4.82 -0.34
CA ALA A 90 2.75 -4.59 -1.69
C ALA A 90 4.25 -4.32 -1.64
N VAL A 91 4.69 -3.42 -0.74
CA VAL A 91 6.12 -3.10 -0.55
C VAL A 91 6.92 -4.34 -0.16
N ALA A 92 6.46 -5.09 0.83
CA ALA A 92 7.11 -6.35 1.24
C ALA A 92 7.17 -7.36 0.08
N GLY A 93 6.09 -7.47 -0.70
CA GLY A 93 6.05 -8.31 -1.89
C GLY A 93 7.08 -7.90 -2.95
N TRP A 94 7.29 -6.61 -3.16
CA TRP A 94 8.30 -6.11 -4.10
C TRP A 94 9.73 -6.34 -3.61
N ILE A 95 9.98 -6.19 -2.31
CA ILE A 95 11.29 -6.42 -1.70
C ILE A 95 11.70 -7.89 -1.79
N LEU A 96 10.76 -8.82 -1.58
CA LEU A 96 11.02 -10.26 -1.58
C LEU A 96 11.06 -10.89 -2.98
N ARG A 97 10.67 -10.16 -4.02
CA ARG A 97 10.68 -10.65 -5.41
C ARG A 97 12.00 -10.30 -6.11
N ARG A 98 12.33 -11.12 -7.11
CA ARG A 98 13.41 -10.84 -8.06
C ARG A 98 13.16 -9.50 -8.77
N PRO A 99 14.10 -8.54 -8.72
CA PRO A 99 13.92 -7.20 -9.30
C PRO A 99 13.47 -7.21 -10.76
N GLU A 100 13.94 -8.19 -11.52
CA GLU A 100 13.72 -8.39 -12.95
C GLU A 100 12.26 -8.79 -13.25
N THR A 101 11.52 -9.23 -12.24
CA THR A 101 10.11 -9.62 -12.37
C THR A 101 9.15 -8.49 -12.02
N LEU A 102 9.65 -7.37 -11.49
CA LEU A 102 8.83 -6.20 -11.15
C LEU A 102 8.54 -5.40 -12.42
N THR A 103 7.29 -4.95 -12.54
CA THR A 103 6.89 -4.00 -13.60
C THR A 103 7.57 -2.65 -13.40
N GLU A 104 7.72 -1.85 -14.46
CA GLU A 104 8.34 -0.51 -14.39
C GLU A 104 7.67 0.38 -13.33
N THR A 105 6.33 0.33 -13.25
CA THR A 105 5.55 1.07 -12.24
C THR A 105 5.90 0.62 -10.82
N GLU A 106 5.99 -0.68 -10.57
CA GLU A 106 6.35 -1.22 -9.25
C GLU A 106 7.80 -0.86 -8.88
N GLN A 107 8.73 -0.89 -9.85
CA GLN A 107 10.11 -0.48 -9.64
C GLN A 107 10.19 1.00 -9.24
N LEU A 108 9.43 1.87 -9.92
CA LEU A 108 9.40 3.30 -9.63
C LEU A 108 8.77 3.59 -8.26
N GLN A 109 7.69 2.87 -7.90
CA GLN A 109 7.07 2.96 -6.58
C GLN A 109 8.00 2.45 -5.47
N LEU A 110 8.66 1.31 -5.66
CA LEU A 110 9.64 0.80 -4.70
C LEU A 110 10.82 1.76 -4.55
N LYS A 111 11.31 2.35 -5.65
CA LYS A 111 12.36 3.36 -5.61
C LYS A 111 11.92 4.58 -4.79
N ALA A 112 10.72 5.10 -5.00
CA ALA A 112 10.18 6.20 -4.22
C ALA A 112 10.12 5.86 -2.72
N VAL A 113 9.63 4.67 -2.37
CA VAL A 113 9.59 4.21 -0.97
C VAL A 113 10.98 4.16 -0.34
N ARG A 114 11.98 3.62 -1.05
CA ARG A 114 13.36 3.53 -0.56
C ARG A 114 14.01 4.91 -0.39
N THR A 115 13.74 5.85 -1.29
CA THR A 115 14.25 7.23 -1.16
C THR A 115 13.70 7.95 0.08
N HIS A 116 12.45 7.64 0.48
CA HIS A 116 11.80 8.30 1.61
C HIS A 116 12.02 7.62 2.97
N CYS A 117 12.56 6.40 2.99
CA CYS A 117 12.80 5.63 4.22
C CYS A 117 14.11 4.84 4.09
N SER A 118 15.16 5.34 4.74
CA SER A 118 16.49 4.74 4.74
C SER A 118 16.51 3.34 5.34
N GLU A 119 15.65 3.07 6.32
CA GLU A 119 15.51 1.76 6.95
C GLU A 119 14.99 0.72 5.94
N LEU A 120 14.02 1.10 5.09
CA LEU A 120 13.53 0.23 4.02
C LEU A 120 14.55 0.06 2.90
N ASP A 121 15.39 1.06 2.65
CA ASP A 121 16.51 0.95 1.70
C ASP A 121 17.54 -0.09 2.18
N ALA A 122 18.02 0.05 3.41
CA ALA A 122 18.94 -0.89 4.06
C ALA A 122 18.35 -2.30 4.11
N LEU A 123 17.09 -2.43 4.57
CA LEU A 123 16.38 -3.72 4.60
C LEU A 123 16.31 -4.36 3.21
N THR A 124 16.01 -3.58 2.17
CA THR A 124 15.95 -4.09 0.79
C THR A 124 17.33 -4.60 0.35
N GLY A 125 18.41 -3.90 0.72
CA GLY A 125 19.78 -4.34 0.46
C GLY A 125 20.09 -5.69 1.11
N HIS A 126 19.84 -5.82 2.41
CA HIS A 126 20.08 -7.06 3.16
C HIS A 126 19.28 -8.25 2.63
N VAL A 127 17.99 -8.05 2.34
CA VAL A 127 17.13 -9.10 1.79
C VAL A 127 17.64 -9.56 0.42
N ARG A 128 18.03 -8.64 -0.46
CA ARG A 128 18.54 -8.98 -1.80
C ARG A 128 19.89 -9.69 -1.72
N SER A 129 20.82 -9.20 -0.90
CA SER A 129 22.11 -9.85 -0.67
C SER A 129 21.93 -11.27 -0.13
N PHE A 130 21.04 -11.47 0.85
CA PHE A 130 20.74 -12.80 1.39
C PHE A 130 20.11 -13.73 0.34
N ALA A 131 19.19 -13.22 -0.49
CA ALA A 131 18.60 -13.99 -1.57
C ALA A 131 19.64 -14.42 -2.62
N THR A 132 20.61 -13.56 -2.94
CA THR A 132 21.75 -13.92 -3.80
C THR A 132 22.58 -15.03 -3.16
N MET A 133 22.99 -14.89 -1.89
CA MET A 133 23.76 -15.94 -1.19
C MET A 133 23.03 -17.29 -1.20
N LEU A 134 21.71 -17.27 -1.01
CA LEU A 134 20.87 -18.48 -1.02
C LEU A 134 20.74 -19.10 -2.41
N THR A 135 20.65 -18.28 -3.45
CA THR A 135 20.50 -18.77 -4.83
C THR A 135 21.83 -19.25 -5.42
N GLU A 136 22.93 -18.57 -5.09
CA GLU A 136 24.27 -18.83 -5.60
C GLU A 136 25.09 -19.76 -4.70
N ARG A 137 24.53 -20.18 -3.57
CA ARG A 137 25.13 -21.12 -2.60
C ARG A 137 26.42 -20.61 -1.94
N GLN A 138 26.43 -19.33 -1.58
CA GLN A 138 27.58 -18.63 -1.00
C GLN A 138 27.48 -18.60 0.54
N GLY A 139 27.51 -19.77 1.17
CA GLY A 139 27.44 -19.87 2.63
C GLY A 139 28.61 -19.19 3.35
N GLU A 140 29.76 -19.07 2.70
CA GLU A 140 30.95 -18.38 3.21
C GLU A 140 30.73 -16.90 3.52
N HIS A 141 29.77 -16.24 2.86
CA HIS A 141 29.46 -14.82 3.07
C HIS A 141 28.48 -14.55 4.23
N VAL A 142 27.94 -15.59 4.87
CA VAL A 142 27.00 -15.45 5.99
C VAL A 142 27.55 -14.62 7.16
N PRO A 143 28.81 -14.80 7.61
CA PRO A 143 29.37 -13.98 8.69
C PRO A 143 29.38 -12.48 8.34
N ASP A 144 29.85 -12.13 7.15
CA ASP A 144 29.94 -10.75 6.69
C ASP A 144 28.54 -10.12 6.56
N TRP A 145 27.56 -10.90 6.08
CA TRP A 145 26.17 -10.46 6.01
C TRP A 145 25.57 -10.20 7.41
N LEU A 146 25.84 -11.07 8.39
CA LEU A 146 25.39 -10.86 9.76
C LEU A 146 25.98 -9.59 10.37
N ASP A 147 27.26 -9.32 10.11
CA ASP A 147 27.92 -8.11 10.59
C ASP A 147 27.36 -6.86 9.91
N ALA A 148 27.09 -6.90 8.61
CA ALA A 148 26.43 -5.81 7.90
C ALA A 148 25.03 -5.51 8.46
N VAL A 149 24.22 -6.54 8.74
CA VAL A 149 22.89 -6.39 9.34
C VAL A 149 22.95 -5.73 10.74
N ARG A 150 24.00 -6.00 11.51
CA ARG A 150 24.20 -5.44 12.85
C ARG A 150 24.60 -3.95 12.83
N GLN A 151 25.17 -3.46 11.74
CA GLN A 151 25.54 -2.05 11.60
C GLN A 151 24.33 -1.14 11.34
N ASP A 152 23.27 -1.68 10.73
CA ASP A 152 22.03 -0.94 10.46
C ASP A 152 21.02 -1.07 11.61
N ASP A 153 20.26 -0.01 11.87
CA ASP A 153 19.21 0.01 12.90
C ASP A 153 17.92 -0.67 12.41
N LEU A 154 17.96 -2.00 12.34
CA LEU A 154 16.85 -2.85 11.89
C LEU A 154 16.48 -3.90 12.96
N PRO A 155 15.78 -3.53 14.06
CA PRO A 155 15.55 -4.42 15.20
C PRO A 155 14.85 -5.74 14.84
N SER A 156 13.89 -5.69 13.91
CA SER A 156 13.19 -6.89 13.41
C SER A 156 14.13 -7.84 12.66
N LEU A 157 15.11 -7.30 11.94
CA LEU A 157 16.10 -8.09 11.20
C LEU A 157 17.20 -8.63 12.12
N HIS A 158 17.56 -7.90 13.17
CA HIS A 158 18.50 -8.38 14.20
C HIS A 158 18.02 -9.66 14.88
N THR A 159 16.71 -9.80 15.11
CA THR A 159 16.14 -11.03 15.69
C THR A 159 16.36 -12.23 14.76
N LEU A 160 16.21 -12.04 13.44
CA LEU A 160 16.52 -13.07 12.44
C LEU A 160 18.02 -13.38 12.43
N ALA A 161 18.86 -12.35 12.40
CA ALA A 161 20.31 -12.49 12.42
C ALA A 161 20.80 -13.28 13.64
N ALA A 162 20.25 -13.01 14.83
CA ALA A 162 20.55 -13.77 16.05
C ALA A 162 20.05 -15.23 16.00
N GLY A 163 18.99 -15.51 15.25
CA GLY A 163 18.56 -16.88 14.94
C GLY A 163 19.57 -17.60 14.05
N ILE A 164 19.96 -16.96 12.94
CA ILE A 164 20.94 -17.50 11.98
C ILE A 164 22.29 -17.73 12.66
N ASP A 165 22.75 -16.80 13.49
CA ASP A 165 24.05 -16.91 14.15
C ASP A 165 24.11 -18.04 15.19
N ARG A 166 22.99 -18.36 15.85
CA ARG A 166 22.90 -19.53 16.75
C ARG A 166 23.08 -20.85 16.02
N ASP A 167 22.56 -20.95 14.80
CA ASP A 167 22.64 -22.13 13.94
C ASP A 167 23.66 -21.94 12.80
N ARG A 168 24.68 -21.09 13.00
CA ARG A 168 25.60 -20.62 11.96
C ARG A 168 26.15 -21.74 11.09
N ASP A 169 26.74 -22.77 11.69
CA ASP A 169 27.36 -23.88 10.94
C ASP A 169 26.34 -24.63 10.09
N ALA A 170 25.12 -24.81 10.61
CA ALA A 170 24.04 -25.47 9.88
C ALA A 170 23.53 -24.60 8.73
N VAL A 171 23.43 -23.28 8.92
CA VAL A 171 23.03 -22.33 7.87
C VAL A 171 24.08 -22.25 6.77
N ILE A 172 25.36 -22.14 7.12
CA ILE A 172 26.47 -22.16 6.16
C ILE A 172 26.43 -23.45 5.36
N ALA A 173 26.36 -24.61 6.04
CA ALA A 173 26.25 -25.89 5.36
C ALA A 173 25.03 -26.00 4.44
N GLY A 174 23.87 -25.49 4.89
CA GLY A 174 22.64 -25.46 4.11
C GLY A 174 22.68 -24.55 2.89
N LEU A 175 23.51 -23.50 2.93
CA LEU A 175 23.73 -22.60 1.81
C LEU A 175 24.83 -23.11 0.87
N THR A 176 25.86 -23.80 1.36
CA THR A 176 27.01 -24.22 0.54
C THR A 176 26.81 -25.61 -0.10
N LEU A 177 26.26 -26.57 0.64
CA LEU A 177 26.21 -27.96 0.18
C LEU A 177 25.13 -28.18 -0.89
N PRO A 178 25.31 -29.14 -1.81
CA PRO A 178 24.29 -29.48 -2.79
C PRO A 178 23.13 -30.28 -2.21
N TRP A 179 23.26 -30.75 -0.95
CA TRP A 179 22.31 -31.62 -0.28
C TRP A 179 21.19 -30.82 0.37
N SER A 180 19.95 -31.25 0.16
CA SER A 180 18.77 -30.65 0.79
C SER A 180 17.83 -31.72 1.32
N SER A 181 17.34 -31.54 2.54
CA SER A 181 16.24 -32.33 3.11
C SER A 181 14.87 -31.90 2.58
N GLY A 182 14.78 -30.86 1.74
CA GLY A 182 13.51 -30.21 1.37
C GLY A 182 12.48 -31.16 0.76
N VAL A 183 12.90 -32.07 -0.14
CA VAL A 183 11.99 -33.08 -0.71
C VAL A 183 11.49 -34.06 0.36
N VAL A 184 12.38 -34.51 1.24
CA VAL A 184 12.04 -35.41 2.34
C VAL A 184 11.08 -34.72 3.32
N GLU A 185 11.37 -33.48 3.69
CA GLU A 185 10.53 -32.65 4.54
C GLU A 185 9.16 -32.38 3.93
N GLY A 186 9.09 -32.15 2.62
CA GLY A 186 7.84 -32.05 1.87
C GLY A 186 6.98 -33.31 2.01
N HIS A 187 7.57 -34.49 1.82
CA HIS A 187 6.89 -35.77 2.04
C HIS A 187 6.45 -35.95 3.50
N VAL A 188 7.33 -35.64 4.46
CA VAL A 188 7.00 -35.69 5.89
C VAL A 188 5.84 -34.76 6.22
N ASN A 189 5.81 -33.55 5.66
CA ASN A 189 4.73 -32.60 5.87
C ASN A 189 3.41 -33.08 5.26
N ARG A 190 3.44 -33.66 4.04
CA ARG A 190 2.26 -34.30 3.43
C ARG A 190 1.71 -35.42 4.31
N ILE A 191 2.58 -36.28 4.83
CA ILE A 191 2.19 -37.38 5.74
C ILE A 191 1.62 -36.82 7.05
N LYS A 192 2.25 -35.81 7.64
CA LYS A 192 1.76 -35.13 8.85
C LYS A 192 0.37 -34.52 8.60
N MET A 193 0.15 -33.89 7.44
CA MET A 193 -1.15 -33.33 7.05
C MET A 193 -2.22 -34.41 6.93
N LEU A 194 -1.97 -35.51 6.23
CA LEU A 194 -2.90 -36.64 6.13
C LEU A 194 -3.21 -37.26 7.51
N ARG A 195 -2.21 -37.36 8.39
CA ARG A 195 -2.41 -37.81 9.77
C ARG A 195 -3.25 -36.83 10.59
N ARG A 196 -3.06 -35.50 10.41
CA ARG A 196 -3.83 -34.44 11.07
C ARG A 196 -5.29 -34.39 10.62
N GLN A 197 -5.59 -34.66 9.34
CA GLN A 197 -6.97 -34.83 8.84
C GLN A 197 -7.74 -35.94 9.58
N MET A 198 -7.03 -36.86 10.24
CA MET A 198 -7.60 -37.96 11.02
C MET A 198 -7.43 -37.76 12.53
N PHE A 199 -7.16 -36.53 12.97
CA PHE A 199 -6.93 -36.18 14.38
C PHE A 199 -5.86 -37.05 15.06
N GLY A 200 -4.85 -37.51 14.29
CA GLY A 200 -3.79 -38.37 14.81
C GLY A 200 -4.17 -39.84 15.04
N ARG A 201 -5.43 -40.24 14.80
CA ARG A 201 -5.97 -41.57 15.11
C ARG A 201 -5.74 -42.63 14.02
N ALA A 202 -5.01 -42.28 12.97
CA ALA A 202 -4.69 -43.21 11.89
C ALA A 202 -3.51 -44.12 12.28
N GLY A 203 -3.79 -45.40 12.54
CA GLY A 203 -2.75 -46.44 12.62
C GLY A 203 -2.05 -46.64 11.27
N PHE A 204 -0.87 -47.27 11.28
CA PHE A 204 0.00 -47.38 10.09
C PHE A 204 -0.71 -47.91 8.85
N ARG A 205 -1.53 -48.97 8.97
CA ARG A 205 -2.26 -49.57 7.83
C ARG A 205 -3.18 -48.56 7.14
N LEU A 206 -3.91 -47.76 7.92
CA LEU A 206 -4.86 -46.77 7.43
C LEU A 206 -4.13 -45.55 6.84
N LEU A 207 -3.06 -45.10 7.50
CA LEU A 207 -2.22 -44.03 7.00
C LEU A 207 -1.55 -44.40 5.67
N ARG A 208 -1.00 -45.62 5.56
CA ARG A 208 -0.41 -46.15 4.31
C ARG A 208 -1.44 -46.16 3.18
N LYS A 209 -2.65 -46.66 3.43
CA LYS A 209 -3.73 -46.63 2.40
C LYS A 209 -4.04 -45.21 1.93
N ARG A 210 -4.14 -44.24 2.84
CA ARG A 210 -4.42 -42.84 2.46
C ARG A 210 -3.27 -42.18 1.71
N VAL A 211 -2.02 -42.48 2.05
CA VAL A 211 -0.86 -41.93 1.34
C VAL A 211 -0.77 -42.48 -0.09
N LEU A 212 -1.03 -43.79 -0.28
CA LEU A 212 -0.97 -44.44 -1.59
C LEU A 212 -2.13 -44.09 -2.53
N LEU A 213 -3.27 -43.61 -2.00
CA LEU A 213 -4.48 -43.29 -2.76
C LEU A 213 -4.69 -41.77 -2.98
N ALA A 214 -3.75 -40.93 -2.53
CA ALA A 214 -3.87 -39.46 -2.56
C ALA A 214 -2.88 -38.81 -3.52
#